data_AF-A0A659S2W8-F1
#
_entry.id   AF-A0A659S2W8-F1
#
_cell.length_a   1.000
_cell.length_b   1.000
_cell.length_c   1.000
_cell.angle_alpha   90.00
_cell.angle_beta   90.00
_cell.angle_gamma   90.00
#
_symmetry.space_group_name_H-M   'P 1'
#
loop_
_entity.id
_entity.type
_entity.pdbx_description
1 polymer ?
#
loop_
_entity_poly.entity_id
_entity_poly.type
_entity_poly.pdbx_seq_one_letter_code
_entity_poly.pdbx_strand_id
1 'polypeptide(L)'
;MVCHVSKLDRYSVAFPWNTPKKAVNPYLDPTEFAPESALSNLITLYAADNEQEQLRREALSDEVWERYFFNESRDPVQREIEQDRLISHAKMACEQQRVNPDLVIIADVSAMPAHISKPLQELVKYFHSLGRTKAYSRYLRETI
;
A
#
# COMPACT_ATOMS: atom_id res chain seq x y z
N MET A 1 87.34 54.50 -56.12
CA MET A 1 87.01 53.40 -57.03
C MET A 1 86.56 52.21 -56.19
N VAL A 2 85.57 51.48 -56.71
CA VAL A 2 85.00 50.21 -56.22
C VAL A 2 83.89 50.33 -55.16
N CYS A 3 82.66 50.10 -55.62
CA CYS A 3 81.54 49.64 -54.82
C CYS A 3 81.62 48.11 -54.68
N HIS A 4 81.39 47.58 -53.49
CA HIS A 4 80.96 46.20 -53.30
C HIS A 4 79.66 46.20 -52.50
N VAL A 5 78.58 45.77 -53.16
CA VAL A 5 77.36 45.31 -52.50
C VAL A 5 77.61 43.88 -52.05
N SER A 6 77.30 43.55 -50.79
CA SER A 6 76.36 42.47 -50.46
C SER A 6 76.19 42.22 -48.97
N LYS A 7 74.93 41.92 -48.64
CA LYS A 7 74.41 41.21 -47.46
C LYS A 7 74.04 42.08 -46.26
N LEU A 8 72.84 42.68 -46.38
CA LEU A 8 72.02 43.03 -45.22
C LEU A 8 71.63 41.73 -44.51
N ASP A 9 72.35 41.42 -43.43
CA ASP A 9 71.88 40.48 -42.44
C ASP A 9 70.50 40.93 -41.95
N ARG A 10 69.53 40.04 -42.12
CA ARG A 10 68.17 40.24 -41.65
C ARG A 10 68.20 40.24 -40.12
N TYR A 11 68.24 41.42 -39.53
CA TYR A 11 67.91 41.62 -38.12
C TYR A 11 66.46 41.14 -37.88
N SER A 12 66.29 39.88 -37.49
CA SER A 12 65.01 39.36 -37.03
C SER A 12 64.75 39.94 -35.65
N VAL A 13 64.19 41.14 -35.61
CA VAL A 13 63.61 41.69 -34.39
C VAL A 13 62.59 40.67 -33.89
N ALA A 14 62.83 40.15 -32.68
CA ALA A 14 62.00 39.15 -32.03
C ALA A 14 60.70 39.79 -31.55
N PHE A 15 59.82 40.11 -32.49
CA PHE A 15 58.47 40.54 -32.19
C PHE A 15 57.64 39.34 -31.71
N PRO A 16 56.71 39.52 -30.77
CA PRO A 16 55.86 38.45 -30.25
C PRO A 16 54.97 37.77 -31.31
N TRP A 17 54.86 38.34 -32.51
CA TRP A 17 54.17 37.73 -33.65
C TRP A 17 55.06 36.80 -34.50
N ASN A 18 56.38 36.80 -34.29
CA ASN A 18 57.33 35.95 -35.02
C ASN A 18 57.48 34.56 -34.39
N THR A 19 56.91 34.33 -33.21
CA THR A 19 56.86 33.00 -32.59
C THR A 19 55.80 32.14 -33.28
N PRO A 20 56.11 30.89 -33.67
CA PRO A 20 55.12 30.00 -34.28
C PRO A 20 53.96 29.76 -33.31
N LYS A 21 52.75 30.15 -33.72
CA LYS A 21 51.54 29.91 -32.93
C LYS A 21 51.22 28.42 -32.96
N LYS A 22 51.12 27.78 -31.79
CA LYS A 22 50.63 26.40 -31.69
C LYS A 22 49.17 26.38 -32.15
N ALA A 23 48.86 25.52 -33.12
CA ALA A 23 47.47 25.28 -33.51
C ALA A 23 46.76 24.57 -32.35
N VAL A 24 45.87 25.28 -31.67
CA VAL A 24 44.98 24.71 -30.65
C VAL A 24 43.73 24.25 -31.38
N ASN A 25 43.44 22.94 -31.36
CA ASN A 25 42.25 22.41 -32.00
C ASN A 25 41.15 22.27 -30.94
N PRO A 26 40.11 23.12 -30.96
CA PRO A 26 39.05 23.09 -29.96
C PRO A 26 38.22 21.79 -29.96
N TYR A 27 38.38 20.94 -30.98
CA TYR A 27 37.70 19.64 -31.07
C TYR A 27 38.54 18.45 -30.57
N LEU A 28 39.86 18.62 -30.38
CA LEU A 28 40.76 17.54 -29.97
C LEU A 28 41.35 17.74 -28.58
N ASP A 29 41.49 18.98 -28.13
CA ASP A 29 41.93 19.28 -26.78
C ASP A 29 40.69 19.30 -25.86
N PRO A 30 40.55 18.35 -24.90
CA PRO A 30 39.45 18.43 -23.95
C PRO A 30 39.58 19.74 -23.18
N THR A 31 38.60 20.62 -23.35
CA THR A 31 38.51 21.85 -22.57
C THR A 31 38.35 21.45 -21.11
N GLU A 32 39.43 21.55 -20.35
CA GLU A 32 39.42 21.32 -18.90
C GLU A 32 38.49 22.36 -18.26
N PHE A 33 37.34 21.85 -17.77
CA PHE A 33 36.38 22.50 -16.88
C PHE A 33 35.62 23.70 -17.47
N ALA A 34 34.59 23.41 -18.27
CA ALA A 34 33.38 24.22 -18.14
C ALA A 34 32.77 23.95 -16.75
N PRO A 35 32.44 24.96 -15.92
CA PRO A 35 31.58 24.74 -14.76
C PRO A 35 30.35 23.99 -15.26
N GLU A 36 29.85 23.01 -14.47
CA GLU A 36 28.71 22.17 -14.84
C GLU A 36 27.72 22.99 -15.68
N SER A 37 27.56 22.58 -16.95
CA SER A 37 26.77 23.35 -17.92
C SER A 37 25.49 23.78 -17.23
N ALA A 38 25.14 25.08 -17.28
CA ALA A 38 23.97 25.59 -16.58
C ALA A 38 22.70 24.76 -16.88
N LEU A 39 22.65 24.17 -18.08
CA LEU A 39 21.63 23.21 -18.48
C LEU A 39 21.67 21.88 -17.71
N SER A 40 22.85 21.30 -17.47
CA SER A 40 23.02 20.09 -16.66
C SER A 40 22.45 20.28 -15.26
N ASN A 41 22.74 21.42 -14.63
CA ASN A 41 22.25 21.71 -13.28
C ASN A 41 20.73 21.86 -13.26
N LEU A 42 20.15 22.50 -14.29
CA LEU A 42 18.71 22.59 -14.45
C LEU A 42 18.06 21.22 -14.68
N ILE A 43 18.68 20.34 -15.48
CA ILE A 43 18.20 18.97 -15.70
C ILE A 43 18.20 18.19 -14.38
N THR A 44 19.27 18.28 -13.59
CA THR A 44 19.37 17.60 -12.29
C THR A 44 18.32 18.12 -11.30
N LEU A 45 18.10 19.43 -11.24
CA LEU A 45 17.06 20.02 -10.38
C LEU A 45 15.65 19.60 -10.80
N TYR A 46 15.35 19.58 -12.11
CA TYR A 46 14.04 19.16 -12.61
C TYR A 46 13.80 17.67 -12.40
N ALA A 47 14.83 16.84 -12.55
CA ALA A 47 14.74 15.42 -12.22
C ALA A 47 14.40 15.22 -10.73
N ALA A 48 15.10 15.92 -9.84
CA ALA A 48 14.85 15.85 -8.40
C ALA A 48 13.44 16.35 -8.02
N ASP A 49 12.93 17.41 -8.66
CA ASP A 49 11.59 17.94 -8.41
C ASP A 49 10.49 16.96 -8.88
N ASN A 50 10.69 16.34 -10.05
CA ASN A 50 9.76 15.30 -10.54
C ASN A 50 9.73 14.08 -9.62
N GLU A 51 10.86 13.64 -9.09
CA GLU A 51 10.92 12.54 -8.13
C GLU A 51 10.11 12.88 -6.88
N GLN A 52 10.25 14.09 -6.34
CA GLN A 52 9.46 14.52 -5.18
C GLN A 52 7.96 14.59 -5.48
N GLU A 53 7.60 15.10 -6.64
CA GLU A 53 6.22 15.22 -7.06
C GLU A 53 5.60 13.84 -7.32
N GLN A 54 6.37 12.89 -7.84
CA GLN A 54 5.96 11.50 -7.97
C GLN A 54 5.69 10.87 -6.60
N LEU A 55 6.60 11.03 -5.64
CA LEU A 55 6.41 10.54 -4.27
C LEU A 55 5.16 11.15 -3.60
N ARG A 56 4.88 12.43 -3.83
CA ARG A 56 3.63 13.06 -3.33
C ARG A 56 2.39 12.41 -3.93
N ARG A 57 2.39 12.14 -5.24
CA ARG A 57 1.27 11.50 -5.92
C ARG A 57 1.05 10.07 -5.45
N GLU A 58 2.13 9.32 -5.25
CA GLU A 58 2.09 7.97 -4.69
C GLU A 58 1.52 8.00 -3.28
N ALA A 59 1.99 8.91 -2.40
CA ALA A 59 1.45 9.05 -1.05
C ALA A 59 -0.06 9.37 -1.02
N LEU A 60 -0.52 10.28 -1.89
CA LEU A 60 -1.96 10.58 -2.02
C LEU A 60 -2.76 9.40 -2.58
N SER A 61 -2.17 8.65 -3.52
CA SER A 61 -2.76 7.43 -4.05
C SER A 61 -2.91 6.37 -2.97
N ASP A 62 -1.89 6.18 -2.14
CA ASP A 62 -1.90 5.23 -1.02
C ASP A 62 -2.94 5.63 0.03
N GLU A 63 -3.04 6.92 0.38
CA GLU A 63 -4.08 7.38 1.31
C GLU A 63 -5.50 7.12 0.78
N VAL A 64 -5.73 7.30 -0.52
CA VAL A 64 -7.01 6.99 -1.17
C VAL A 64 -7.24 5.48 -1.20
N TRP A 65 -6.20 4.69 -1.48
CA TRP A 65 -6.24 3.24 -1.49
C TRP A 65 -6.68 2.70 -0.12
N GLU A 66 -6.04 3.16 0.96
CA GLU A 66 -6.35 2.74 2.33
C GLU A 66 -7.77 3.13 2.75
N ARG A 67 -8.25 4.32 2.36
CA ARG A 67 -9.59 4.78 2.77
C ARG A 67 -10.73 4.06 2.04
N TYR A 68 -10.55 3.74 0.76
CA TYR A 68 -11.67 3.30 -0.09
C TYR A 68 -11.59 1.83 -0.52
N PHE A 69 -10.38 1.29 -0.68
CA PHE A 69 -10.15 -0.05 -1.22
C PHE A 69 -9.71 -1.04 -0.14
N PHE A 70 -8.80 -0.65 0.75
CA PHE A 70 -8.37 -1.50 1.86
C PHE A 70 -9.37 -1.44 3.02
N ASN A 71 -10.38 -2.32 2.98
CA ASN A 71 -11.27 -2.54 4.11
C ASN A 71 -11.61 -4.03 4.14
N GLU A 72 -11.40 -4.71 5.28
CA GLU A 72 -11.71 -6.14 5.47
C GLU A 72 -13.14 -6.46 5.01
N SER A 73 -14.05 -5.51 5.19
CA SER A 73 -15.45 -5.64 4.79
C SER A 73 -15.70 -5.53 3.28
N ARG A 74 -14.74 -5.19 2.40
CA ARG A 74 -14.95 -5.00 0.95
C ARG A 74 -14.19 -5.97 0.05
N ASP A 75 -13.31 -6.80 0.61
CA ASP A 75 -12.68 -7.88 -0.12
C ASP A 75 -13.73 -8.98 -0.46
N PRO A 76 -13.99 -9.27 -1.75
CA PRO A 76 -14.95 -10.30 -2.13
C PRO A 76 -14.59 -11.67 -1.59
N VAL A 77 -13.29 -12.01 -1.51
CA VAL A 77 -12.83 -13.33 -1.06
C VAL A 77 -13.05 -13.49 0.44
N GLN A 78 -12.69 -12.47 1.24
CA GLN A 78 -12.94 -12.49 2.67
C GLN A 78 -14.43 -12.58 3.01
N ARG A 79 -15.28 -11.84 2.29
CA ARG A 79 -16.74 -11.94 2.44
C ARG A 79 -17.26 -13.33 2.16
N GLU A 80 -16.77 -13.99 1.11
CA GLU A 80 -17.17 -15.36 0.78
C GLU A 80 -16.78 -16.33 1.90
N ILE A 81 -15.55 -16.21 2.42
CA ILE A 81 -15.08 -17.02 3.57
C ILE A 81 -15.96 -16.78 4.81
N GLU A 82 -16.30 -15.53 5.12
CA GLU A 82 -17.18 -15.20 6.24
C GLU A 82 -18.60 -15.73 6.05
N GLN A 83 -19.15 -15.62 4.85
CA GLN A 83 -20.46 -16.18 4.52
C GLN A 83 -20.46 -17.71 4.66
N ASP A 84 -19.44 -18.38 4.14
CA ASP A 84 -19.30 -19.84 4.26
C ASP A 84 -19.17 -20.29 5.72
N ARG A 85 -18.50 -19.50 6.56
CA ARG A 85 -18.46 -19.75 8.03
C ARG A 85 -19.84 -19.60 8.65
N LEU A 86 -20.60 -18.56 8.31
CA LEU A 86 -21.96 -18.38 8.82
C LEU A 86 -22.90 -19.49 8.34
N ILE A 87 -22.81 -19.86 7.06
CA ILE A 87 -23.62 -20.92 6.45
C ILE A 87 -23.27 -22.28 7.07
N SER A 88 -21.99 -22.60 7.22
CA SER A 88 -21.56 -23.86 7.86
C SER A 88 -22.01 -23.93 9.31
N HIS A 89 -21.89 -22.84 10.08
CA HIS A 89 -22.41 -22.75 11.44
C HIS A 89 -23.93 -22.97 11.48
N ALA A 90 -24.69 -22.30 10.61
CA ALA A 90 -26.14 -22.47 10.52
C ALA A 90 -26.53 -23.91 10.11
N LYS A 91 -25.82 -24.52 9.16
CA LYS A 91 -26.04 -25.92 8.75
C LYS A 91 -25.78 -26.88 9.92
N MET A 92 -24.67 -26.72 10.63
CA MET A 92 -24.37 -27.52 11.82
C MET A 92 -25.45 -27.37 12.90
N ALA A 93 -25.93 -26.15 13.15
CA ALA A 93 -27.02 -25.91 14.10
C ALA A 93 -28.32 -26.61 13.67
N CYS A 94 -28.69 -26.52 12.39
CA CYS A 94 -29.85 -27.23 11.84
C CYS A 94 -29.73 -28.75 11.97
N GLU A 95 -28.55 -29.32 11.73
CA GLU A 95 -28.30 -30.76 11.92
C GLU A 95 -28.44 -31.16 13.39
N GLN A 96 -27.90 -30.36 14.32
CA GLN A 96 -28.08 -30.58 15.75
C GLN A 96 -29.56 -30.53 16.16
N GLN A 97 -30.33 -29.59 15.61
CA GLN A 97 -31.76 -29.47 15.85
C GLN A 97 -32.57 -30.65 15.28
N ARG A 98 -32.15 -31.22 14.13
CA ARG A 98 -32.75 -32.45 13.59
C ARG A 98 -32.58 -33.63 14.53
N VAL A 99 -31.41 -33.75 15.16
CA VAL A 99 -31.14 -34.79 16.16
C VAL A 99 -31.91 -34.52 17.45
N ASN A 100 -31.92 -33.26 17.91
CA ASN A 100 -32.55 -32.83 19.16
C ASN A 100 -33.46 -31.62 18.93
N PRO A 101 -34.78 -31.82 18.73
CA PRO A 101 -35.71 -30.73 18.46
C PRO A 101 -35.86 -29.76 19.65
N ASP A 102 -35.49 -30.18 20.87
CA ASP A 102 -35.52 -29.32 22.07
C ASP A 102 -34.51 -28.16 21.98
N LEU A 103 -33.47 -28.27 21.16
CA LEU A 103 -32.51 -27.19 20.92
C LEU A 103 -33.15 -25.99 20.22
N VAL A 104 -34.19 -26.22 19.39
CA VAL A 104 -34.96 -25.14 18.76
C VAL A 104 -35.64 -24.30 19.84
N ILE A 105 -36.33 -24.95 20.78
CA ILE A 105 -37.04 -24.28 21.88
C ILE A 105 -36.08 -23.45 22.75
N ILE A 106 -34.89 -24.00 23.04
CA ILE A 106 -33.88 -23.29 23.84
C ILE A 106 -33.34 -22.08 23.06
N ALA A 107 -33.12 -22.22 21.75
CA ALA A 107 -32.71 -21.11 20.89
C ALA A 107 -33.79 -20.00 20.88
N ASP A 108 -35.06 -20.36 20.75
CA ASP A 108 -36.19 -19.42 20.79
C ASP A 108 -36.26 -18.69 22.14
N VAL A 109 -36.13 -19.42 23.26
CA VAL A 109 -36.04 -18.81 24.61
C VAL A 109 -34.86 -17.86 24.71
N SER A 110 -33.71 -18.20 24.12
CA SER A 110 -32.51 -17.34 24.16
C SER A 110 -32.64 -16.07 23.32
N ALA A 111 -33.46 -16.11 22.26
CA ALA A 111 -33.75 -14.97 21.40
C ALA A 111 -34.71 -13.95 22.05
N MET A 112 -35.41 -14.34 23.13
CA MET A 112 -36.30 -13.46 23.87
C MET A 112 -35.54 -12.38 24.66
N PRO A 113 -36.22 -11.26 24.98
CA PRO A 113 -35.67 -10.24 25.87
C PRO A 113 -35.19 -10.80 27.22
N ALA A 114 -34.14 -10.20 27.78
CA ALA A 114 -33.46 -10.70 28.98
C ALA A 114 -34.34 -10.92 30.21
N HIS A 115 -35.43 -10.15 30.36
CA HIS A 115 -36.35 -10.29 31.49
C HIS A 115 -37.26 -11.53 31.36
N ILE A 116 -37.38 -12.11 30.17
CA ILE A 116 -38.14 -13.34 29.88
C ILE A 116 -37.19 -14.53 29.75
N SER A 117 -36.08 -14.37 29.00
CA SER A 117 -35.17 -15.48 28.72
C SER A 117 -34.45 -16.01 29.96
N LYS A 118 -34.02 -15.13 30.87
CA LYS A 118 -33.29 -15.51 32.11
C LYS A 118 -34.09 -16.47 33.02
N PRO A 119 -35.31 -16.14 33.48
CA PRO A 119 -36.05 -17.07 34.35
C PRO A 119 -36.38 -18.39 33.65
N LEU A 120 -36.66 -18.38 32.34
CA LEU A 120 -36.89 -19.61 31.58
C LEU A 120 -35.63 -20.48 31.45
N GLN A 121 -34.46 -19.88 31.26
CA GLN A 121 -33.18 -20.61 31.26
C GLN A 121 -32.86 -21.20 32.64
N GLU A 122 -33.18 -20.49 33.73
CA GLU A 122 -33.07 -21.03 35.10
C GLU A 122 -34.00 -22.21 35.32
N LEU A 123 -35.24 -22.15 34.82
CA LEU A 123 -36.17 -23.29 34.83
C LEU A 123 -35.61 -24.49 34.06
N VAL A 124 -35.05 -24.28 32.87
CA VAL A 124 -34.40 -25.35 32.09
C VAL A 124 -33.28 -25.99 32.92
N LYS A 125 -32.40 -25.20 33.54
CA LYS A 125 -31.34 -25.70 34.43
C LYS A 125 -31.89 -26.49 35.62
N TYR A 126 -32.97 -26.01 36.24
CA TYR A 126 -33.66 -26.71 37.33
C TYR A 126 -34.17 -28.09 36.88
N PHE A 127 -34.86 -28.19 35.74
CA PHE A 127 -35.33 -29.47 35.20
C PHE A 127 -34.19 -30.43 34.84
N HIS A 128 -33.06 -29.91 34.35
CA HIS A 128 -31.85 -30.70 34.14
C HIS A 128 -31.31 -31.26 35.46
N SER A 129 -31.25 -30.46 36.54
CA SER A 129 -30.78 -30.94 37.86
C SER A 129 -31.66 -32.05 38.45
N LEU A 130 -32.95 -32.09 38.07
CA LEU A 130 -33.90 -33.13 38.47
C LEU A 130 -33.86 -34.39 37.58
N GLY A 131 -33.04 -34.42 36.52
CA GLY A 131 -33.01 -35.51 35.54
C GLY A 131 -34.27 -35.59 34.66
N ARG A 132 -35.10 -34.54 34.63
CA ARG A 132 -36.38 -34.49 33.90
C ARG A 132 -36.30 -33.57 32.69
N THR A 133 -35.43 -33.91 31.75
CA THR A 133 -35.21 -33.07 30.54
C THR A 133 -36.47 -32.92 29.68
N LYS A 134 -37.30 -33.95 29.55
CA LYS A 134 -38.55 -33.85 28.77
C LYS A 134 -39.64 -32.98 29.41
N ALA A 135 -39.48 -32.57 30.67
CA ALA A 135 -40.48 -31.77 31.36
C ALA A 135 -40.41 -30.29 30.94
N TYR A 136 -39.20 -29.74 30.74
CA TYR A 136 -39.06 -28.35 30.30
C TYR A 136 -39.57 -28.18 28.87
N SER A 137 -39.35 -29.14 27.98
CA SER A 137 -39.77 -29.00 26.58
C SER A 137 -41.28 -28.97 26.44
N ARG A 138 -42.00 -29.72 27.29
CA ARG A 138 -43.45 -29.62 27.39
C ARG A 138 -43.90 -28.26 27.91
N TYR A 139 -43.34 -27.83 29.05
CA TYR A 139 -43.71 -26.55 29.67
C TYR A 139 -43.50 -25.37 28.70
N LEU A 140 -42.32 -25.32 28.07
CA LEU A 140 -41.97 -24.22 27.17
C LEU A 140 -42.88 -24.17 25.93
N ARG A 141 -43.27 -25.31 25.36
CA ARG A 141 -44.24 -25.40 24.25
C ARG A 141 -45.65 -24.96 24.65
N GLU A 142 -46.01 -25.07 25.92
CA GLU A 142 -47.31 -24.62 26.43
C GLU A 142 -47.28 -23.12 26.76
N THR A 143 -46.12 -22.54 27.07
CA THR A 143 -45.99 -21.13 27.50
C THR A 143 -45.62 -20.14 26.41
N ILE A 144 -44.97 -20.57 25.33
CA ILE A 144 -44.39 -19.74 24.26
C ILE A 144 -45.11 -20.05 22.95
#